data_AF-A0A8J8D682-F1
#
_entry.id   AF-A0A8J8D682-F1
#
_cell.length_a   1.000
_cell.length_b   1.000
_cell.length_c   1.000
_cell.angle_alpha   90.00
_cell.angle_beta   90.00
_cell.angle_gamma   90.00
#
_symmetry.space_group_name_H-M   'P 1'
#
loop_
_entity.id
_entity.type
_entity.pdbx_description
1 polymer ?
#
loop_
_entity_poly.entity_id
_entity_poly.type
_entity_poly.pdbx_seq_one_letter_code
_entity_poly.pdbx_strand_id
1 'polypeptide(L)'
;MGVYHVSGLGLSPGALTMPLTAVYILQAAAQMGHNGARDFFRLSGEAGKRSGSREKHPGMPEVVIVFDTPEAIDGKLRLTYDSRWFRGLSNMRQREEPIHRPIVKYLCRLWDCLEGLGVELKRPKHLYLVKVNRQDFDEVFDRATTLFYGIRRKEVWVNLIGGSNQINLALMIAGSYTMVPSRYYYVFQDAPLLEPGWLEKCPRDEHEVFTCADEILNRWNDLPPLNLGVGSILRNLLERFYTANGSAYISKSEVLDILEKRGYTEKFIPKLIEAGYITPVDGDTFTMGPFIERSWRLFGAALEHSRIDSIGKWRELMGDSLVEVPFEC
;
A
#
# COMPACT_ATOMS: atom_id res chain seq x y z
N MET A 1 -6.54 12.76 14.61
CA MET A 1 -6.16 11.37 14.41
C MET A 1 -5.65 11.27 12.99
N GLY A 2 -4.39 10.94 12.79
CA GLY A 2 -3.77 11.12 11.48
C GLY A 2 -3.92 9.92 10.54
N VAL A 3 -3.26 10.04 9.39
CA VAL A 3 -3.27 9.07 8.30
C VAL A 3 -2.20 8.00 8.51
N TYR A 4 -2.57 6.76 8.23
CA TYR A 4 -1.66 5.63 8.21
C TYR A 4 -1.17 5.45 6.78
N HIS A 5 0.10 5.72 6.54
CA HIS A 5 0.72 5.52 5.24
C HIS A 5 1.28 4.09 5.16
N VAL A 6 0.85 3.33 4.16
CA VAL A 6 1.30 1.96 3.91
C VAL A 6 2.03 1.92 2.57
N SER A 7 3.19 1.26 2.50
CA SER A 7 4.02 1.30 1.30
C SER A 7 4.89 0.06 1.14
N GLY A 8 5.21 -0.31 -0.10
CA GLY A 8 6.45 -1.03 -0.40
C GLY A 8 7.61 -0.04 -0.56
N LEU A 9 8.84 -0.44 -0.25
CA LEU A 9 9.99 0.47 -0.30
C LEU A 9 11.03 0.07 -1.33
N GLY A 10 11.62 -1.12 -1.18
CA GLY A 10 12.73 -1.57 -2.02
C GLY A 10 14.02 -0.81 -1.68
N LEU A 11 14.93 -0.67 -2.66
CA LEU A 11 16.28 -0.14 -2.42
C LEU A 11 16.36 1.39 -2.31
N SER A 12 15.25 2.11 -2.53
CA SER A 12 15.23 3.56 -2.60
C SER A 12 14.50 4.15 -1.39
N PRO A 13 15.21 4.73 -0.40
CA PRO A 13 14.56 5.49 0.67
C PRO A 13 13.69 6.64 0.13
N GLY A 14 14.09 7.20 -1.02
CA GLY A 14 13.36 8.22 -1.77
C GLY A 14 11.94 7.83 -2.12
N ALA A 15 11.65 6.54 -2.32
CA ALA A 15 10.31 6.07 -2.64
C ALA A 15 9.30 6.30 -1.50
N LEU A 16 9.78 6.57 -0.28
CA LEU A 16 8.95 6.96 0.86
C LEU A 16 9.13 8.43 1.26
N THR A 17 10.36 8.94 1.29
CA THR A 17 10.60 10.32 1.72
C THR A 17 10.06 11.35 0.74
N MET A 18 10.15 11.10 -0.56
CA MET A 18 9.66 12.02 -1.59
C MET A 18 8.13 12.21 -1.51
N PRO A 19 7.29 11.16 -1.51
CA PRO A 19 5.85 11.35 -1.39
C PRO A 19 5.44 11.92 -0.03
N LEU A 20 6.13 11.57 1.06
CA LEU A 20 5.86 12.19 2.37
C LEU A 20 6.25 13.67 2.37
N THR A 21 7.31 14.07 1.65
CA THR A 21 7.65 15.48 1.44
C THR A 21 6.51 16.22 0.78
N ALA A 22 5.94 15.64 -0.28
CA ALA A 22 4.79 16.22 -0.96
C ALA A 22 3.60 16.40 0.01
N VAL A 23 3.28 15.39 0.82
CA VAL A 23 2.22 15.48 1.83
C VAL A 23 2.49 16.59 2.86
N TYR A 24 3.72 16.70 3.37
CA TYR A 24 4.07 17.74 4.35
C TYR A 24 4.04 19.16 3.76
N ILE A 25 4.47 19.35 2.51
CA ILE A 25 4.36 20.64 1.82
C ILE A 25 2.89 21.00 1.59
N LEU A 26 2.05 20.04 1.16
CA LEU A 26 0.61 20.26 1.03
C LEU A 26 -0.02 20.62 2.38
N GLN A 27 0.42 19.99 3.48
CA GLN A 27 -0.06 20.33 4.83
C GLN A 27 0.30 21.77 5.20
N ALA A 28 1.55 22.18 4.97
CA ALA A 28 1.98 23.55 5.21
C ALA A 28 1.16 24.54 4.37
N ALA A 29 0.99 24.27 3.08
CA ALA A 29 0.20 25.09 2.17
C ALA A 29 -1.27 25.21 2.61
N ALA A 30 -1.89 24.11 3.04
CA ALA A 30 -3.28 24.12 3.50
C ALA A 30 -3.48 24.99 4.76
N GLN A 31 -2.52 24.95 5.70
CA GLN A 31 -2.51 25.80 6.89
C GLN A 31 -2.33 27.28 6.54
N MET A 32 -1.49 27.58 5.55
CA MET A 32 -1.22 28.94 5.05
C MET A 32 -2.34 29.51 4.15
N GLY A 33 -3.30 28.69 3.69
CA GLY A 33 -4.45 29.20 2.94
C GLY A 33 -4.60 28.71 1.50
N HIS A 34 -3.73 27.82 1.04
CA HIS A 34 -3.76 27.31 -0.32
C HIS A 34 -5.03 26.49 -0.60
N ASN A 35 -5.87 26.95 -1.53
CA ASN A 35 -7.17 26.32 -1.81
C ASN A 35 -7.03 24.88 -2.31
N GLY A 36 -6.15 24.63 -3.28
CA GLY A 36 -5.95 23.28 -3.83
C GLY A 36 -5.47 22.28 -2.77
N ALA A 37 -4.63 22.74 -1.83
CA ALA A 37 -4.16 21.89 -0.74
C ALA A 37 -5.25 21.65 0.32
N ARG A 38 -6.07 22.65 0.62
CA ARG A 38 -7.26 22.48 1.48
C ARG A 38 -8.25 21.51 0.88
N ASP A 39 -8.50 21.60 -0.43
CA ASP A 39 -9.37 20.69 -1.15
C ASP A 39 -8.82 19.27 -1.17
N PHE A 40 -7.50 19.12 -1.31
CA PHE A 40 -6.82 17.83 -1.24
C PHE A 40 -7.11 17.08 0.07
N PHE A 41 -7.10 17.77 1.22
CA PHE A 41 -7.39 17.16 2.54
C PHE A 41 -8.84 17.29 2.99
N ARG A 42 -9.74 17.84 2.17
CA ARG A 42 -11.13 18.18 2.56
C ARG A 42 -11.93 17.00 3.09
N LEU A 43 -11.65 15.79 2.58
CA LEU A 43 -12.32 14.55 2.95
C LEU A 43 -11.50 13.67 3.89
N SER A 44 -10.31 14.14 4.29
CA SER A 44 -9.46 13.45 5.24
C SER A 44 -9.94 13.67 6.68
N GLY A 45 -9.51 12.79 7.57
CA GLY A 45 -9.98 12.66 8.94
C GLY A 45 -11.04 11.56 9.10
N GLU A 46 -11.12 11.00 10.30
CA GLU A 46 -12.11 9.95 10.59
C GLU A 46 -13.54 10.52 10.55
N ALA A 47 -14.47 9.76 9.95
CA ALA A 47 -15.91 10.03 10.01
C ALA A 47 -16.45 9.77 11.43
N GLY A 48 -16.11 10.65 12.36
CA GLY A 48 -16.44 10.52 13.78
C GLY A 48 -17.10 11.78 14.32
N LYS A 49 -18.42 11.88 14.18
CA LYS A 49 -19.27 12.77 14.98
C LYS A 49 -19.26 12.30 16.45
N ARG A 50 -18.23 12.64 17.21
CA ARG A 50 -18.32 12.70 18.68
C ARG A 50 -17.85 14.09 19.12
N SER A 51 -18.85 14.95 19.33
CA SER A 51 -18.84 16.19 20.11
C SER A 51 -17.53 17.00 20.11
N GLY A 52 -17.51 18.08 19.33
CA GLY A 52 -16.77 19.30 19.68
C GLY A 52 -15.29 19.40 19.30
N SER A 53 -14.62 18.34 18.85
CA SER A 53 -13.25 18.43 18.33
C SER A 53 -13.19 17.97 16.87
N ARG A 54 -13.29 18.93 15.94
CA ARG A 54 -12.78 18.69 14.58
C ARG A 54 -11.27 18.52 14.70
N GLU A 55 -10.74 17.52 14.00
CA GLU A 55 -9.31 17.39 13.87
C GLU A 55 -8.71 18.66 13.28
N LYS A 56 -7.72 19.22 13.98
CA LYS A 56 -7.09 20.50 13.63
C LYS A 56 -6.32 20.42 12.29
N HIS A 57 -5.73 19.26 12.00
CA HIS A 57 -4.92 19.04 10.80
C HIS A 57 -5.29 17.70 10.12
N PRO A 58 -6.42 17.65 9.38
CA PRO A 58 -6.83 16.46 8.64
C PRO A 58 -5.76 16.04 7.63
N GLY A 59 -5.57 14.73 7.44
CA GLY A 59 -4.59 14.22 6.48
C GLY A 59 -3.13 14.20 6.97
N MET A 60 -2.87 14.53 8.24
CA MET A 60 -1.51 14.56 8.78
C MET A 60 -1.01 13.13 9.02
N PRO A 61 0.22 12.75 8.63
CA PRO A 61 0.73 11.41 8.90
C PRO A 61 0.79 11.07 10.40
N GLU A 62 0.19 9.95 10.82
CA GLU A 62 0.26 9.43 12.20
C GLU A 62 1.24 8.27 12.32
N VAL A 63 1.23 7.36 11.35
CA VAL A 63 2.04 6.14 11.33
C VAL A 63 2.47 5.87 9.90
N VAL A 64 3.70 5.39 9.74
CA VAL A 64 4.22 4.90 8.46
C VAL A 64 4.52 3.42 8.58
N ILE A 65 4.03 2.62 7.65
CA ILE A 65 4.16 1.15 7.62
C ILE A 65 4.75 0.75 6.28
N VAL A 66 5.87 0.05 6.32
CA VAL A 66 6.66 -0.29 5.15
C VAL A 66 6.86 -1.79 5.06
N PHE A 67 6.59 -2.37 3.90
CA PHE A 67 6.88 -3.75 3.57
C PHE A 67 8.17 -3.82 2.76
N ASP A 68 9.15 -4.57 3.23
CA ASP A 68 10.41 -4.79 2.51
C ASP A 68 11.13 -6.05 2.96
N THR A 69 12.24 -6.39 2.30
CA THR A 69 13.01 -7.59 2.64
C THR A 69 13.78 -7.45 3.95
N PRO A 70 14.06 -8.56 4.65
CA PRO A 70 14.91 -8.56 5.83
C PRO A 70 16.27 -7.89 5.57
N GLU A 71 16.86 -8.09 4.40
CA GLU A 71 18.17 -7.52 4.05
C GLU A 71 18.11 -5.98 3.95
N ALA A 72 17.03 -5.41 3.42
CA ALA A 72 16.85 -3.97 3.36
C ALA A 72 16.66 -3.38 4.77
N ILE A 73 15.81 -4.02 5.58
CA ILE A 73 15.46 -3.59 6.94
C ILE A 73 16.67 -3.69 7.88
N ASP A 74 17.42 -4.79 7.80
CA ASP A 74 18.58 -5.06 8.64
C ASP A 74 19.85 -4.34 8.14
N GLY A 75 19.78 -3.63 7.01
CA GLY A 75 20.89 -2.82 6.48
C GLY A 75 22.00 -3.61 5.80
N LYS A 76 21.67 -4.79 5.24
CA LYS A 76 22.59 -5.66 4.49
C LYS A 76 22.64 -5.33 2.99
N LEU A 77 21.87 -4.34 2.55
CA LEU A 77 21.83 -3.89 1.16
C LEU A 77 22.56 -2.56 1.00
N ARG A 78 23.20 -2.41 -0.15
CA ARG A 78 23.83 -1.15 -0.56
C ARG A 78 22.78 -0.21 -1.11
N LEU A 79 22.54 0.87 -0.39
CA LEU A 79 21.55 1.88 -0.77
C LEU A 79 22.20 2.94 -1.66
N THR A 80 21.45 3.45 -2.64
CA THR A 80 21.86 4.62 -3.43
C THR A 80 20.83 5.72 -3.24
N TYR A 81 21.25 6.83 -2.65
CA TYR A 81 20.41 8.01 -2.49
C TYR A 81 21.24 9.29 -2.39
N ASP A 82 20.63 10.42 -2.68
CA ASP A 82 21.19 11.76 -2.51
C ASP A 82 20.12 12.75 -2.01
N SER A 83 20.57 13.88 -1.46
CA SER A 83 19.71 15.02 -1.14
C SER A 83 20.40 16.32 -1.51
N ARG A 84 19.77 17.05 -2.43
CA ARG A 84 20.14 18.41 -2.83
C ARG A 84 19.67 19.43 -1.80
N TRP A 85 18.61 19.11 -1.05
CA TRP A 85 18.05 20.01 -0.04
C TRP A 85 18.89 20.02 1.24
N PHE A 86 19.40 18.86 1.67
CA PHE A 86 20.03 18.71 2.97
C PHE A 86 21.47 18.19 2.88
N ARG A 87 22.44 19.09 3.07
CA ARG A 87 23.87 18.77 3.00
C ARG A 87 24.27 17.60 3.91
N GLY A 88 25.10 16.69 3.39
CA GLY A 88 25.62 15.55 4.14
C GLY A 88 24.63 14.38 4.27
N LEU A 89 23.49 14.43 3.58
CA LEU A 89 22.53 13.34 3.51
C LEU A 89 22.58 12.70 2.12
N SER A 90 23.67 11.96 1.87
CA SER A 90 23.87 11.25 0.61
C SER A 90 24.64 9.95 0.83
N ASN A 91 24.32 8.96 0.02
CA ASN A 91 25.00 7.67 -0.02
C ASN A 91 25.28 7.24 -1.46
N MET A 92 25.83 8.16 -2.26
CA MET A 92 26.29 7.87 -3.63
C MET A 92 27.46 6.88 -3.68
N ARG A 93 28.09 6.60 -2.52
CA ARG A 93 29.16 5.60 -2.37
C ARG A 93 28.63 4.20 -2.04
N GLN A 94 27.32 4.00 -2.02
CA GLN A 94 26.69 2.68 -1.87
C GLN A 94 27.11 1.93 -0.60
N ARG A 95 27.15 2.64 0.54
CA ARG A 95 27.42 2.04 1.85
C ARG A 95 26.21 1.25 2.32
N GLU A 96 26.47 0.19 3.06
CA GLU A 96 25.45 -0.58 3.77
C GLU A 96 24.98 0.22 5.00
N GLU A 97 23.67 0.41 5.11
CA GLU A 97 23.02 0.93 6.29
C GLU A 97 21.54 0.52 6.32
N PRO A 98 20.92 0.43 7.51
CA PRO A 98 19.49 0.18 7.61
C PRO A 98 18.65 1.25 6.91
N ILE A 99 17.69 0.81 6.08
CA ILE A 99 16.88 1.69 5.21
C ILE A 99 16.14 2.81 5.97
N HIS A 100 15.77 2.58 7.23
CA HIS A 100 15.09 3.57 8.05
C HIS A 100 15.96 4.78 8.42
N ARG A 101 17.29 4.63 8.46
CA ARG A 101 18.20 5.71 8.89
C ARG A 101 18.13 6.94 7.98
N PRO A 102 18.30 6.83 6.64
CA PRO A 102 18.16 7.99 5.78
C PRO A 102 16.74 8.57 5.79
N ILE A 103 15.71 7.73 5.95
CA ILE A 103 14.30 8.16 6.00
C ILE A 103 14.06 9.08 7.21
N VAL A 104 14.41 8.60 8.41
CA VAL A 104 14.20 9.36 9.65
C VAL A 104 15.02 10.66 9.61
N LYS A 105 16.31 10.58 9.23
CA LYS A 105 17.18 11.76 9.13
C LYS A 105 16.65 12.80 8.15
N TYR A 106 16.16 12.38 6.99
CA TYR A 106 15.59 13.27 6.00
C TYR A 106 14.34 13.97 6.54
N LEU A 107 13.39 13.19 7.07
CA LEU A 107 12.12 13.71 7.54
C LEU A 107 12.28 14.67 8.73
N CYS A 108 13.23 14.39 9.64
CA CYS A 108 13.60 15.33 10.70
C CYS A 108 14.02 16.70 10.16
N ARG A 109 14.90 16.73 9.15
CA ARG A 109 15.35 17.98 8.54
C ARG A 109 14.25 18.68 7.74
N LEU A 110 13.35 17.91 7.12
CA LEU A 110 12.18 18.45 6.46
C LEU A 110 11.26 19.16 7.44
N TRP A 111 10.99 18.55 8.61
CA TRP A 111 10.15 19.18 9.63
C TRP A 111 10.79 20.45 10.17
N ASP A 112 12.08 20.44 10.50
CA ASP A 112 12.78 21.65 10.93
C ASP A 112 12.71 22.76 9.88
N CYS A 113 12.82 22.40 8.58
CA CYS A 113 12.67 23.35 7.48
C CYS A 113 11.26 23.97 7.43
N LEU A 114 10.21 23.14 7.51
CA LEU A 114 8.83 23.60 7.34
C LEU A 114 8.24 24.25 8.60
N GLU A 115 8.55 23.75 9.80
CA GLU A 115 8.13 24.36 11.07
C GLU A 115 8.73 25.76 11.24
N GLY A 116 9.92 26.01 10.68
CA GLY A 116 10.52 27.34 10.58
C GLY A 116 9.66 28.37 9.83
N LEU A 117 8.63 27.93 9.09
CA LEU A 117 7.66 28.78 8.38
C LEU A 117 6.41 29.10 9.21
N GLY A 118 6.36 28.69 10.49
CA GLY A 118 5.25 28.99 11.39
C GLY A 118 4.02 28.09 11.26
N VAL A 119 4.16 26.92 10.62
CA VAL A 119 3.10 25.90 10.53
C VAL A 119 3.24 24.86 11.64
N GLU A 120 2.12 24.28 12.06
CA GLU A 120 2.10 23.22 13.08
C GLU A 120 2.04 21.85 12.39
N LEU A 121 3.21 21.24 12.19
CA LEU A 121 3.31 19.89 11.65
C LEU A 121 3.39 18.85 12.77
N LYS A 122 3.01 17.61 12.45
CA LYS A 122 3.20 16.48 13.36
C LYS A 122 4.02 15.40 12.70
N ARG A 123 4.99 14.92 13.48
CA ARG A 123 5.81 13.76 13.13
C ARG A 123 4.98 12.48 13.30
N PRO A 124 5.16 11.45 12.47
CA PRO A 124 4.55 10.16 12.70
C PRO A 124 5.10 9.60 14.00
N LYS A 125 4.29 8.86 14.75
CA LYS A 125 4.72 8.27 16.03
C LYS A 125 5.71 7.14 15.82
N HIS A 126 5.48 6.33 14.79
CA HIS A 126 6.25 5.13 14.51
C HIS A 126 6.44 4.92 13.00
N LEU A 127 7.60 4.40 12.65
CA LEU A 127 7.87 3.71 11.39
C LEU A 127 7.91 2.21 11.67
N TYR A 128 6.89 1.49 11.20
CA TYR A 128 6.82 0.04 11.26
C TYR A 128 7.41 -0.56 9.98
N LEU A 129 8.41 -1.43 10.12
CA LEU A 129 9.04 -2.15 9.02
C LEU A 129 8.65 -3.63 9.10
N VAL A 130 7.91 -4.10 8.10
CA VAL A 130 7.39 -5.47 7.99
C VAL A 130 8.29 -6.26 7.04
N LYS A 131 9.00 -7.25 7.59
CA LYS A 131 9.96 -8.11 6.89
C LYS A 131 9.25 -9.16 6.03
N VAL A 132 9.30 -9.06 4.71
CA VAL A 132 8.63 -9.98 3.78
C VAL A 132 9.57 -10.47 2.68
N ASN A 133 9.29 -11.63 2.10
CA ASN A 133 9.93 -12.02 0.85
C ASN A 133 9.31 -11.23 -0.32
N ARG A 134 10.10 -10.35 -0.95
CA ARG A 134 9.63 -9.52 -2.09
C ARG A 134 9.16 -10.29 -3.31
N GLN A 135 9.40 -11.60 -3.38
CA GLN A 135 8.93 -12.50 -4.45
C GLN A 135 7.69 -13.31 -4.04
N ASP A 136 7.39 -13.38 -2.75
CA ASP A 136 6.26 -14.14 -2.22
C ASP A 136 5.02 -13.25 -2.12
N PHE A 137 4.17 -13.32 -3.14
CA PHE A 137 2.90 -12.60 -3.15
C PHE A 137 1.98 -13.06 -2.01
N ASP A 138 1.93 -14.35 -1.70
CA ASP A 138 0.98 -14.94 -0.74
C ASP A 138 1.29 -14.41 0.66
N GLU A 139 2.58 -14.39 1.04
CA GLU A 139 3.03 -13.83 2.31
C GLU A 139 2.70 -12.34 2.45
N VAL A 140 3.00 -11.53 1.41
CA VAL A 140 2.74 -10.09 1.47
C VAL A 140 1.24 -9.82 1.54
N PHE A 141 0.44 -10.55 0.76
CA PHE A 141 -1.01 -10.42 0.74
C PHE A 141 -1.62 -10.75 2.11
N ASP A 142 -1.19 -11.84 2.73
CA ASP A 142 -1.67 -12.28 4.05
C ASP A 142 -1.39 -11.23 5.13
N ARG A 143 -0.15 -10.74 5.20
CA ARG A 143 0.26 -9.73 6.17
C ARG A 143 -0.38 -8.37 5.92
N ALA A 144 -0.54 -7.97 4.65
CA ALA A 144 -1.23 -6.73 4.29
C ALA A 144 -2.72 -6.80 4.65
N THR A 145 -3.38 -7.93 4.41
CA THR A 145 -4.78 -8.16 4.79
C THR A 145 -4.97 -8.07 6.30
N THR A 146 -4.10 -8.76 7.04
CA THR A 146 -4.03 -8.73 8.51
C THR A 146 -3.85 -7.31 9.03
N LEU A 147 -2.92 -6.54 8.43
CA LEU A 147 -2.70 -5.13 8.75
C LEU A 147 -3.97 -4.32 8.53
N PHE A 148 -4.54 -4.37 7.32
CA PHE A 148 -5.68 -3.55 6.93
C PHE A 148 -6.88 -3.79 7.84
N TYR A 149 -7.20 -5.04 8.21
CA TYR A 149 -8.22 -5.29 9.22
C TYR A 149 -7.88 -4.66 10.58
N GLY A 150 -6.63 -4.78 11.03
CA GLY A 150 -6.14 -4.18 12.27
C GLY A 150 -6.22 -2.65 12.31
N ILE A 151 -6.19 -1.98 11.15
CA ILE A 151 -6.28 -0.51 11.01
C ILE A 151 -7.56 -0.05 10.32
N ARG A 152 -8.60 -0.88 10.20
CA ARG A 152 -9.86 -0.59 9.44
C ARG A 152 -10.65 0.63 9.90
N ARG A 153 -10.33 1.18 11.07
CA ARG A 153 -10.96 2.40 11.63
C ARG A 153 -10.14 3.66 11.37
N LYS A 154 -8.99 3.53 10.71
CA LYS A 154 -8.07 4.62 10.37
C LYS A 154 -8.26 5.05 8.92
N GLU A 155 -7.91 6.30 8.64
CA GLU A 155 -7.65 6.70 7.26
C GLU A 155 -6.33 6.09 6.80
N VAL A 156 -6.36 5.36 5.70
CA VAL A 156 -5.20 4.59 5.21
C VAL A 156 -4.90 4.97 3.77
N TRP A 157 -3.68 5.43 3.53
CA TRP A 157 -3.20 5.77 2.20
C TRP A 157 -2.08 4.81 1.78
N VAL A 158 -2.21 4.23 0.59
CA VAL A 158 -1.25 3.25 0.06
C VAL A 158 -0.38 3.93 -0.98
N ASN A 159 0.92 4.04 -0.68
CA ASN A 159 1.94 4.54 -1.57
C ASN A 159 2.52 3.38 -2.41
N LEU A 160 2.35 3.48 -3.73
CA LEU A 160 2.77 2.46 -4.70
C LEU A 160 4.03 2.83 -5.49
N ILE A 161 4.80 3.82 -5.01
CA ILE A 161 6.01 4.31 -5.69
C ILE A 161 7.19 3.33 -5.51
N GLY A 162 7.34 2.75 -4.33
CA GLY A 162 8.45 1.86 -3.98
C GLY A 162 8.05 0.39 -3.88
N GLY A 163 9.03 -0.49 -3.70
CA GLY A 163 8.82 -1.93 -3.53
C GLY A 163 8.82 -2.72 -4.85
N SER A 164 8.79 -4.05 -4.74
CA SER A 164 8.61 -4.89 -5.92
C SER A 164 7.18 -4.82 -6.43
N ASN A 165 6.98 -5.14 -7.72
CA ASN A 165 5.63 -5.26 -8.29
C ASN A 165 4.77 -6.26 -7.50
N GLN A 166 5.36 -7.32 -6.96
CA GLN A 166 4.68 -8.30 -6.12
C GLN A 166 4.18 -7.68 -4.82
N ILE A 167 4.99 -6.85 -4.15
CA ILE A 167 4.56 -6.16 -2.93
C ILE A 167 3.42 -5.19 -3.24
N ASN A 168 3.58 -4.34 -4.25
CA ASN A 168 2.57 -3.36 -4.61
C ASN A 168 1.27 -4.02 -5.06
N LEU A 169 1.34 -5.10 -5.85
CA LEU A 169 0.17 -5.87 -6.25
C LEU A 169 -0.52 -6.50 -5.03
N ALA A 170 0.23 -7.06 -4.08
CA ALA A 170 -0.33 -7.64 -2.86
C ALA A 170 -1.00 -6.57 -1.98
N LEU A 171 -0.38 -5.40 -1.79
CA LEU A 171 -0.99 -4.28 -1.06
C LEU A 171 -2.28 -3.80 -1.73
N MET A 172 -2.29 -3.69 -3.07
CA MET A 172 -3.48 -3.30 -3.82
C MET A 172 -4.59 -4.35 -3.67
N ILE A 173 -4.31 -5.64 -3.89
CA ILE A 173 -5.32 -6.70 -3.83
C ILE A 173 -5.85 -6.86 -2.40
N ALA A 174 -4.97 -6.83 -1.37
CA ALA A 174 -5.39 -6.89 0.03
C ALA A 174 -6.24 -5.68 0.43
N GLY A 175 -5.86 -4.49 -0.01
CA GLY A 175 -6.61 -3.27 0.26
C GLY A 175 -7.98 -3.27 -0.44
N SER A 176 -8.03 -3.73 -1.69
CA SER A 176 -9.27 -3.96 -2.44
C SER A 176 -10.16 -5.02 -1.79
N TYR A 177 -9.57 -6.10 -1.29
CA TYR A 177 -10.34 -7.16 -0.62
C TYR A 177 -10.96 -6.66 0.70
N THR A 178 -10.20 -5.90 1.48
CA THR A 178 -10.62 -5.40 2.80
C THR A 178 -11.45 -4.11 2.74
N MET A 179 -11.38 -3.37 1.63
CA MET A 179 -12.00 -2.05 1.44
C MET A 179 -11.60 -1.02 2.51
N VAL A 180 -10.36 -1.12 3.02
CA VAL A 180 -9.83 -0.25 4.08
C VAL A 180 -9.10 0.98 3.55
N PRO A 181 -8.17 0.87 2.57
CA PRO A 181 -7.50 2.05 2.03
C PRO A 181 -8.47 3.05 1.41
N SER A 182 -8.33 4.32 1.76
CA SER A 182 -9.09 5.42 1.18
C SER A 182 -8.40 6.01 -0.06
N ARG A 183 -7.08 5.81 -0.19
CA ARG A 183 -6.29 6.23 -1.36
C ARG A 183 -5.25 5.20 -1.73
N TYR A 184 -5.05 5.04 -3.03
CA TYR A 184 -3.86 4.44 -3.62
C TYR A 184 -3.25 5.53 -4.48
N TYR A 185 -1.96 5.83 -4.30
CA TYR A 185 -1.36 6.94 -5.02
C TYR A 185 0.04 6.63 -5.52
N TYR A 186 0.44 7.37 -6.55
CA TYR A 186 1.80 7.42 -7.05
C TYR A 186 2.19 8.85 -7.42
N VAL A 187 3.48 9.12 -7.31
CA VAL A 187 4.15 10.33 -7.79
C VAL A 187 5.47 9.85 -8.39
N PHE A 188 5.71 10.13 -9.67
CA PHE A 188 6.85 9.54 -10.38
C PHE A 188 8.13 10.34 -10.16
N GLN A 189 9.20 9.66 -9.71
CA GLN A 189 10.57 10.14 -9.83
C GLN A 189 11.51 9.04 -10.31
N ASP A 190 12.41 9.38 -11.24
CA ASP A 190 13.44 8.46 -11.73
C ASP A 190 14.80 8.68 -11.04
N ALA A 191 14.95 9.79 -10.31
CA ALA A 191 16.19 10.14 -9.63
C ALA A 191 16.29 9.45 -8.25
N PRO A 192 17.50 9.07 -7.79
CA PRO A 192 17.73 8.53 -6.45
C PRO A 192 17.72 9.63 -5.39
N LEU A 193 16.73 10.53 -5.42
CA LEU A 193 16.61 11.67 -4.51
C LEU A 193 15.66 11.35 -3.36
N LEU A 194 15.99 11.87 -2.18
CA LEU A 194 15.13 11.77 -1.00
C LEU A 194 13.95 12.76 -1.07
N GLU A 195 14.17 13.92 -1.67
CA GLU A 195 13.15 14.93 -1.97
C GLU A 195 12.54 14.77 -3.39
N PRO A 196 11.42 15.45 -3.71
CA PRO A 196 10.91 15.55 -5.08
C PRO A 196 11.94 16.17 -6.03
N GLY A 197 12.39 15.40 -7.03
CA GLY A 197 13.42 15.81 -7.98
C GLY A 197 13.08 17.05 -8.84
N TRP A 198 11.80 17.33 -9.02
CA TRP A 198 11.25 18.49 -9.75
C TRP A 198 11.09 19.73 -8.87
N LEU A 199 11.36 19.65 -7.56
CA LEU A 199 11.40 20.81 -6.68
C LEU A 199 12.87 21.17 -6.39
N GLU A 200 13.25 22.40 -6.72
CA GLU A 200 14.66 22.82 -6.68
C GLU A 200 15.24 22.88 -5.26
N LYS A 201 14.43 23.31 -4.29
CA LYS A 201 14.85 23.56 -2.90
C LYS A 201 13.68 23.38 -1.94
N CYS A 202 13.99 23.15 -0.66
CA CYS A 202 12.98 23.25 0.42
C CYS A 202 12.44 24.69 0.45
N PRO A 203 11.10 24.90 0.48
CA PRO A 203 10.51 26.23 0.42
C PRO A 203 10.85 27.04 1.68
N ARG A 204 11.07 28.35 1.50
CA ARG A 204 11.53 29.26 2.57
C ARG A 204 10.52 30.31 3.00
N ASP A 205 9.45 30.45 2.24
CA ASP A 205 8.36 31.39 2.51
C ASP A 205 7.04 30.85 1.95
N GLU A 206 5.95 31.54 2.27
CA GLU A 206 4.59 31.16 1.85
C GLU A 206 4.44 31.07 0.32
N HIS A 207 5.07 31.98 -0.43
CA HIS A 207 4.97 32.01 -1.89
C HIS A 207 5.62 30.77 -2.53
N GLU A 208 6.80 30.39 -2.02
CA GLU A 208 7.48 29.16 -2.45
C GLU A 208 6.68 27.90 -2.05
N VAL A 209 6.07 27.89 -0.86
CA VAL A 209 5.19 26.78 -0.43
C VAL A 209 4.01 26.61 -1.39
N PHE A 210 3.34 27.70 -1.79
CA PHE A 210 2.21 27.63 -2.72
C PHE A 210 2.63 27.15 -4.10
N THR A 211 3.76 27.64 -4.62
CA THR A 211 4.29 27.19 -5.91
C THR A 211 4.65 25.70 -5.88
N CYS A 212 5.27 25.22 -4.79
CA CYS A 212 5.52 23.80 -4.61
C CYS A 212 4.23 22.99 -4.51
N ALA A 213 3.20 23.51 -3.82
CA ALA A 213 1.92 22.84 -3.67
C ALA A 213 1.20 22.67 -5.02
N ASP A 214 1.19 23.69 -5.87
CA ASP A 214 0.62 23.60 -7.22
C ASP A 214 1.34 22.52 -8.06
N GLU A 215 2.67 22.51 -8.03
CA GLU A 215 3.46 21.51 -8.76
C GLU A 215 3.21 20.09 -8.24
N ILE A 216 3.07 19.93 -6.92
CA ILE A 216 2.72 18.64 -6.30
C ILE A 216 1.34 18.19 -6.75
N LEU A 217 0.32 19.07 -6.70
CA LEU A 217 -1.05 18.74 -7.09
C LEU A 217 -1.14 18.34 -8.57
N ASN A 218 -0.37 18.98 -9.44
CA ASN A 218 -0.31 18.65 -10.87
C ASN A 218 0.33 17.29 -11.16
N ARG A 219 1.17 16.77 -10.25
CA ARG A 219 1.87 15.48 -10.39
C ARG A 219 1.28 14.37 -9.55
N TRP A 220 0.45 14.70 -8.58
CA TRP A 220 -0.20 13.72 -7.71
C TRP A 220 -1.20 12.91 -8.52
N ASN A 221 -1.10 11.59 -8.43
CA ASN A 221 -2.03 10.70 -9.10
C ASN A 221 -2.61 9.69 -8.10
N ASP A 222 -3.91 9.79 -7.89
CA ASP A 222 -4.68 8.78 -7.18
C ASP A 222 -5.12 7.70 -8.20
N LEU A 223 -4.85 6.43 -7.89
CA LEU A 223 -5.44 5.31 -8.62
C LEU A 223 -6.90 5.13 -8.19
N PRO A 224 -7.80 4.81 -9.15
CA PRO A 224 -9.17 4.50 -8.80
C PRO A 224 -9.22 3.27 -7.89
N PRO A 225 -10.15 3.21 -6.91
CA PRO A 225 -10.33 2.02 -6.11
C PRO A 225 -10.69 0.84 -7.02
N LEU A 226 -9.89 -0.23 -6.96
CA LEU A 226 -10.14 -1.43 -7.71
C LEU A 226 -11.10 -2.33 -6.93
N ASN A 227 -12.38 -2.31 -7.26
CA ASN A 227 -13.32 -3.33 -6.78
C ASN A 227 -13.53 -4.37 -7.89
N LEU A 228 -12.55 -5.28 -8.01
CA LEU A 228 -12.58 -6.34 -9.01
C LEU A 228 -13.40 -7.52 -8.50
N GLY A 229 -14.54 -7.78 -9.16
CA GLY A 229 -15.33 -8.97 -8.90
C GLY A 229 -14.71 -10.22 -9.53
N VAL A 230 -15.16 -11.39 -9.09
CA VAL A 230 -14.86 -12.66 -9.75
C VAL A 230 -15.71 -12.78 -11.01
N GLY A 231 -15.06 -13.04 -12.16
CA GLY A 231 -15.74 -13.25 -13.44
C GLY A 231 -16.79 -14.37 -13.37
N SER A 232 -17.87 -14.24 -14.13
CA SER A 232 -19.06 -15.09 -13.94
C SER A 232 -18.81 -16.60 -14.17
N ILE A 233 -17.89 -16.98 -15.06
CA ILE A 233 -17.47 -18.37 -15.25
C ILE A 233 -16.80 -18.89 -13.98
N LEU A 234 -15.77 -18.17 -13.51
CA LEU A 234 -15.01 -18.54 -12.32
C LEU A 234 -15.91 -18.57 -11.08
N ARG A 235 -16.85 -17.64 -10.96
CA ARG A 235 -17.84 -17.64 -9.88
C ARG A 235 -18.71 -18.92 -9.88
N ASN A 236 -19.19 -19.35 -11.05
CA ASN A 236 -20.01 -20.58 -11.13
C ASN A 236 -19.18 -21.84 -10.86
N LEU A 237 -17.92 -21.87 -11.31
CA LEU A 237 -16.99 -22.96 -10.97
C LEU A 237 -16.75 -23.02 -9.45
N LEU A 238 -16.46 -21.88 -8.82
CA LEU A 238 -16.29 -21.78 -7.37
C LEU A 238 -17.54 -22.22 -6.61
N GLU A 239 -18.73 -21.73 -7.00
CA GLU A 239 -19.99 -22.14 -6.40
C GLU A 239 -20.20 -23.66 -6.52
N ARG A 240 -19.87 -24.24 -7.66
CA ARG A 240 -20.02 -25.68 -7.91
C ARG A 240 -19.02 -26.54 -7.14
N PHE A 241 -17.81 -26.04 -6.86
CA PHE A 241 -16.82 -26.76 -6.03
C PHE A 241 -17.06 -26.56 -4.53
N TYR A 242 -17.56 -25.40 -4.07
CA TYR A 242 -17.51 -24.99 -2.67
C TYR A 242 -18.84 -24.80 -1.93
N THR A 243 -20.00 -24.83 -2.59
CA THR A 243 -21.29 -24.71 -1.87
C THR A 243 -21.69 -26.02 -1.19
N ALA A 244 -22.74 -26.02 -0.36
CA ALA A 244 -23.21 -27.19 0.40
C ALA A 244 -23.62 -28.41 -0.48
N ASN A 245 -23.77 -28.21 -1.79
CA ASN A 245 -24.01 -29.25 -2.80
C ASN A 245 -22.76 -29.52 -3.67
N GLY A 246 -21.60 -29.01 -3.26
CA GLY A 246 -20.34 -29.10 -3.99
C GLY A 246 -19.80 -30.53 -4.00
N SER A 247 -19.22 -30.92 -5.12
CA SER A 247 -18.47 -32.15 -5.28
C SER A 247 -17.03 -31.79 -5.64
N ALA A 248 -16.07 -32.62 -5.21
CA ALA A 248 -14.67 -32.53 -5.64
C ALA A 248 -14.50 -32.68 -7.17
N TYR A 249 -15.57 -33.06 -7.86
CA TYR A 249 -15.63 -33.29 -9.30
C TYR A 249 -16.79 -32.51 -9.95
N ILE A 250 -16.57 -32.10 -11.20
CA ILE A 250 -17.56 -31.50 -12.10
C ILE A 250 -17.50 -32.23 -13.45
N SER A 251 -18.65 -32.61 -14.00
CA SER A 251 -18.68 -33.26 -15.30
C SER A 251 -18.43 -32.26 -16.44
N LYS A 252 -18.02 -32.76 -17.59
CA LYS A 252 -17.88 -31.98 -18.82
C LYS A 252 -19.20 -31.34 -19.26
N SER A 253 -20.32 -32.04 -19.11
CA SER A 253 -21.64 -31.48 -19.40
C SER A 253 -21.98 -30.29 -18.49
N GLU A 254 -21.63 -30.35 -17.21
CA GLU A 254 -21.82 -29.23 -16.28
C GLU A 254 -20.92 -28.04 -16.65
N VAL A 255 -19.65 -28.28 -17.02
CA VAL A 255 -18.75 -27.23 -17.51
C VAL A 255 -19.29 -26.58 -18.79
N LEU A 256 -19.82 -27.38 -19.72
CA LEU A 256 -20.44 -26.89 -20.95
C LEU A 256 -21.67 -26.01 -20.67
N ASP A 257 -22.55 -26.41 -19.76
CA ASP A 257 -23.70 -25.59 -19.35
C ASP A 257 -23.25 -24.22 -18.78
N ILE A 258 -22.18 -24.19 -17.98
CA ILE A 258 -21.60 -22.93 -17.50
C ILE A 258 -21.09 -22.07 -18.66
N LEU A 259 -20.46 -22.67 -19.67
CA LEU A 259 -19.88 -21.98 -20.82
C LEU A 259 -20.95 -21.46 -21.81
N GLU A 260 -21.93 -22.29 -22.14
CA GLU A 260 -22.98 -22.01 -23.14
C GLU A 260 -23.87 -20.84 -22.71
N LYS A 261 -24.17 -20.74 -21.40
CA LYS A 261 -24.86 -19.57 -20.79
C LYS A 261 -24.17 -18.23 -21.06
N ARG A 262 -22.93 -18.25 -21.55
CA ARG A 262 -22.10 -17.06 -21.85
C ARG A 262 -21.63 -17.02 -23.31
N GLY A 263 -22.20 -17.85 -24.17
CA GLY A 263 -21.86 -17.91 -25.59
C GLY A 263 -20.52 -18.59 -25.90
N TYR A 264 -19.95 -19.32 -24.94
CA TYR A 264 -18.76 -20.14 -25.17
C TYR A 264 -19.14 -21.56 -25.52
N THR A 265 -18.26 -22.23 -26.27
CA THR A 265 -18.41 -23.64 -26.66
C THR A 265 -17.35 -24.48 -25.97
N GLU A 266 -17.39 -25.80 -26.17
CA GLU A 266 -16.37 -26.75 -25.72
C GLU A 266 -14.93 -26.33 -26.04
N LYS A 267 -14.72 -25.58 -27.13
CA LYS A 267 -13.41 -25.05 -27.53
C LYS A 267 -12.77 -24.13 -26.47
N PHE A 268 -13.53 -23.68 -25.48
CA PHE A 268 -13.02 -22.86 -24.37
C PHE A 268 -12.47 -23.69 -23.20
N ILE A 269 -12.79 -24.99 -23.13
CA ILE A 269 -12.33 -25.88 -22.04
C ILE A 269 -10.80 -25.91 -21.92
N PRO A 270 -10.02 -26.04 -23.01
CA PRO A 270 -8.55 -26.00 -22.91
C PRO A 270 -8.02 -24.76 -22.21
N LYS A 271 -8.66 -23.59 -22.40
CA LYS A 271 -8.30 -22.34 -21.72
C LYS A 271 -8.57 -22.39 -20.21
N LEU A 272 -9.65 -23.06 -19.78
CA LEU A 272 -9.93 -23.26 -18.35
C LEU A 272 -8.90 -24.17 -17.69
N ILE A 273 -8.44 -25.20 -18.42
CA ILE A 273 -7.40 -26.12 -17.96
C ILE A 273 -6.06 -25.40 -17.89
N GLU A 274 -5.66 -24.70 -18.94
CA GLU A 274 -4.38 -23.97 -19.02
C GLU A 274 -4.30 -22.85 -17.97
N ALA A 275 -5.39 -22.13 -17.73
CA ALA A 275 -5.47 -21.13 -16.66
C ALA A 275 -5.46 -21.75 -15.24
N GLY A 276 -5.51 -23.08 -15.14
CA GLY A 276 -5.51 -23.79 -13.86
C GLY A 276 -6.82 -23.66 -13.08
N TYR A 277 -7.94 -23.39 -13.76
CA TYR A 277 -9.26 -23.34 -13.11
C TYR A 277 -9.85 -24.72 -12.86
N ILE A 278 -9.62 -25.66 -13.77
CA ILE A 278 -10.04 -27.05 -13.66
C ILE A 278 -8.91 -27.98 -14.07
N THR A 279 -8.89 -29.20 -13.56
CA THR A 279 -7.91 -30.23 -13.91
C THR A 279 -8.62 -31.49 -14.41
N PRO A 280 -8.28 -32.02 -15.60
CA PRO A 280 -8.91 -33.23 -16.11
C PRO A 280 -8.55 -34.43 -15.24
N VAL A 281 -9.56 -35.23 -14.90
CA VAL A 281 -9.41 -36.52 -14.20
C VAL A 281 -9.50 -37.66 -15.22
N ASP A 282 -10.47 -37.55 -16.13
CA ASP A 282 -10.67 -38.42 -17.28
C ASP A 282 -11.26 -37.61 -18.47
N GLY A 283 -11.82 -38.29 -19.47
CA GLY A 283 -12.36 -37.63 -20.67
C GLY A 283 -13.61 -36.77 -20.45
N ASP A 284 -14.37 -37.02 -19.37
CA ASP A 284 -15.66 -36.37 -19.11
C ASP A 284 -15.77 -35.77 -17.69
N THR A 285 -14.70 -35.83 -16.89
CA THR A 285 -14.69 -35.36 -15.51
C THR A 285 -13.49 -34.46 -15.22
N PHE A 286 -13.75 -33.37 -14.50
CA PHE A 286 -12.74 -32.45 -14.01
C PHE A 286 -12.78 -32.33 -12.49
N THR A 287 -11.63 -32.06 -11.90
CA THR A 287 -11.50 -31.59 -10.51
C THR A 287 -11.10 -30.12 -10.50
N MET A 288 -10.97 -29.57 -9.31
CA MET A 288 -10.57 -28.21 -9.07
C MET A 288 -9.12 -28.01 -9.50
N GLY A 289 -8.86 -26.93 -10.23
CA GLY A 289 -7.51 -26.61 -10.67
C GLY A 289 -6.69 -25.85 -9.62
N PRO A 290 -5.35 -25.85 -9.75
CA PRO A 290 -4.44 -25.29 -8.74
C PRO A 290 -4.62 -23.78 -8.52
N PHE A 291 -5.09 -23.04 -9.53
CA PHE A 291 -5.36 -21.61 -9.36
C PHE A 291 -6.55 -21.37 -8.42
N ILE A 292 -7.61 -22.17 -8.55
CA ILE A 292 -8.78 -22.07 -7.67
C ILE A 292 -8.40 -22.46 -6.25
N GLU A 293 -7.66 -23.56 -6.07
CA GLU A 293 -7.21 -24.01 -4.76
C GLU A 293 -6.40 -22.93 -4.03
N ARG A 294 -5.43 -22.34 -4.72
CA ARG A 294 -4.61 -21.24 -4.16
C ARG A 294 -5.47 -20.03 -3.82
N SER A 295 -6.38 -19.64 -4.72
CA SER A 295 -7.27 -18.49 -4.50
C SER A 295 -8.15 -18.71 -3.26
N TRP A 296 -8.74 -19.89 -3.13
CA TRP A 296 -9.55 -20.24 -1.97
C TRP A 296 -8.75 -20.20 -0.67
N ARG A 297 -7.54 -20.78 -0.65
CA ARG A 297 -6.67 -20.74 0.52
C ARG A 297 -6.37 -19.30 0.95
N LEU A 298 -6.00 -18.45 -0.02
CA LEU A 298 -5.65 -17.05 0.25
C LEU A 298 -6.83 -16.23 0.77
N PHE A 299 -7.95 -16.23 0.04
CA PHE A 299 -9.11 -15.42 0.41
C PHE A 299 -9.93 -16.03 1.55
N GLY A 300 -9.85 -17.36 1.74
CA GLY A 300 -10.40 -18.03 2.91
C GLY A 300 -9.67 -17.65 4.20
N ALA A 301 -8.34 -17.71 4.20
CA ALA A 301 -7.52 -17.24 5.33
C ALA A 301 -7.75 -15.74 5.62
N ALA A 302 -7.88 -14.92 4.57
CA ALA A 302 -8.20 -13.51 4.69
C ALA A 302 -9.50 -13.25 5.49
N LEU A 303 -10.54 -14.09 5.36
CA LEU A 303 -11.76 -13.95 6.16
C LEU A 303 -11.52 -14.18 7.64
N GLU A 304 -10.62 -15.08 8.01
CA GLU A 304 -10.28 -15.36 9.41
C GLU A 304 -9.61 -14.14 10.07
N HIS A 305 -8.83 -13.38 9.30
CA HIS A 305 -8.16 -12.15 9.73
C HIS A 305 -9.13 -11.00 10.04
N SER A 306 -10.40 -11.08 9.65
CA SER A 306 -11.42 -10.07 9.96
C SER A 306 -11.65 -9.85 11.47
N ARG A 307 -11.19 -10.80 12.30
CA ARG A 307 -11.19 -10.74 13.77
C ARG A 307 -10.11 -9.82 14.35
N ILE A 308 -9.13 -9.43 13.54
CA ILE A 308 -8.06 -8.51 13.91
C ILE A 308 -8.63 -7.10 13.82
N ASP A 309 -8.83 -6.46 14.96
CA ASP A 309 -9.59 -5.21 15.08
C ASP A 309 -8.79 -4.05 15.67
N SER A 310 -7.49 -4.26 15.87
CA SER A 310 -6.57 -3.25 16.39
C SER A 310 -5.14 -3.46 15.89
N ILE A 311 -4.38 -2.36 15.85
CA ILE A 311 -2.95 -2.40 15.54
C ILE A 311 -2.16 -3.20 16.58
N GLY A 312 -2.60 -3.26 17.84
CA GLY A 312 -1.93 -4.05 18.88
C GLY A 312 -1.94 -5.54 18.57
N LYS A 313 -3.10 -6.10 18.23
CA LYS A 313 -3.22 -7.51 17.79
C LYS A 313 -2.42 -7.79 16.52
N TRP A 314 -2.42 -6.85 15.56
CA TRP A 314 -1.58 -6.99 14.37
C TRP A 314 -0.09 -7.06 14.72
N ARG A 315 0.40 -6.19 15.63
CA ARG A 315 1.80 -6.21 16.09
C ARG A 315 2.16 -7.54 16.75
N GLU A 316 1.29 -8.05 17.62
CA GLU A 316 1.47 -9.35 18.28
C GLU A 316 1.60 -10.49 17.25
N LEU A 317 0.78 -10.48 16.21
CA LEU A 317 0.82 -11.48 15.14
C LEU A 317 2.07 -11.39 14.27
N MET A 318 2.58 -10.18 14.02
CA MET A 318 3.80 -10.01 13.21
C MET A 318 5.05 -10.49 13.94
N GLY A 319 5.09 -10.41 15.29
CA GLY A 319 6.23 -10.89 16.09
C GLY A 319 7.58 -10.37 15.57
N ASP A 320 8.55 -11.27 15.39
CA ASP A 320 9.91 -10.95 14.94
C ASP A 320 10.00 -10.42 13.50
N SER A 321 8.90 -10.51 12.74
CA SER A 321 8.85 -9.96 11.39
C SER A 321 8.57 -8.45 11.36
N LEU A 322 8.31 -7.84 12.51
CA LEU A 322 8.06 -6.41 12.66
C LEU A 322 9.22 -5.72 13.39
N VAL A 323 9.75 -4.66 12.78
CA VAL A 323 10.67 -3.73 13.45
C VAL A 323 9.96 -2.41 13.66
N GLU A 324 9.91 -1.94 14.90
CA GLU A 324 9.36 -0.64 15.25
C GLU A 324 10.50 0.36 15.43
N VAL A 325 10.47 1.43 14.63
CA VAL A 325 11.45 2.51 14.69
C VAL A 325 10.73 3.77 15.15
N PRO A 326 11.08 4.37 16.31
CA PRO A 326 10.53 5.65 16.70
C PRO A 326 11.09 6.76 15.78
N PHE A 327 10.27 7.75 15.47
CA PHE A 327 10.72 8.96 14.78
C PHE A 327 11.36 9.93 15.79
N GLU A 328 12.58 9.60 16.20
CA GLU A 328 13.40 10.47 17.05
C GLU A 328 14.30 11.35 16.18
N CYS A 329 14.06 12.66 16.30
CA CYS A 329 15.01 13.71 15.98
C CYS A 329 15.61 14.15 17.33
#